data_AF-A0A9P0QPH2-F1
#
_entry.id   AF-A0A9P0QPH2-F1
#
_cell.length_a   1.000
_cell.length_b   1.000
_cell.length_c   1.000
_cell.angle_alpha   90.00
_cell.angle_beta   90.00
_cell.angle_gamma   90.00
#
_symmetry.space_group_name_H-M   'P 1'
#
loop_
_entity.id
_entity.type
_entity.pdbx_description
1 polymer ?
#
loop_
_entity_poly.entity_id
_entity_poly.type
_entity_poly.pdbx_seq_one_letter_code
_entity_poly.pdbx_strand_id
1 'polypeptide(L)'
;MWVIYYSDGNKFIKKVLLPSQSYQVGCSNGVLPVSTNFISLDNRLTVRKRLKFKIGRIPTSKCMEPDLHTPIQIELQAPGPVIINNLKSYSIDITSPSTNFIPEDAIPFNRDKFSVKVIDLPGVEFSFYWLPLNISYTSASQKQMHFKKKLLLQNNIDFRICNYDESSLTYMIVTENVPLTSPVSTKILWCLSRCIPIVKIDWLDHVISNGENIKNWYSNEVYLKKYCPGPSFEVNPERKKLLVGTLIISFAKDFWSSLLENMGATVFEVDLLKFCNPTDTENQMVDESLLLNEVHRLVHNHLSSCYFLQISASSLKHHSADFINSTNSIIQNISACFGTIPLSSKQIEISLLEVSLKEVLFSTINTTKE
;
A
#
# COMPACT_ATOMS: atom_id res chain seq x y z
N MET A 1 -4.47 -11.78 3.19
CA MET A 1 -5.04 -12.77 4.13
C MET A 1 -6.55 -12.67 4.12
N TRP A 2 -7.26 -13.80 4.28
CA TRP A 2 -8.71 -13.78 4.45
C TRP A 2 -9.10 -13.56 5.91
N VAL A 3 -10.07 -12.68 6.12
CA VAL A 3 -10.71 -12.44 7.42
C VAL A 3 -12.20 -12.72 7.26
N ILE A 4 -12.74 -13.54 8.16
CA ILE A 4 -14.17 -13.82 8.23
C ILE A 4 -14.80 -13.04 9.38
N TYR A 5 -15.97 -12.50 9.11
CA TYR A 5 -16.87 -11.87 10.08
C TYR A 5 -18.22 -12.56 10.02
N TYR A 6 -18.76 -12.90 11.19
CA TYR A 6 -20.10 -13.45 11.29
C TYR A 6 -20.69 -13.13 12.65
N SER A 7 -22.02 -13.21 12.73
CA SER A 7 -22.75 -13.11 14.00
C SER A 7 -23.28 -14.48 14.40
N ASP A 8 -23.14 -14.80 15.69
CA ASP A 8 -23.80 -15.93 16.32
C ASP A 8 -24.61 -15.42 17.52
N GLY A 9 -25.90 -15.21 17.31
CA GLY A 9 -26.75 -14.50 18.28
C GLY A 9 -26.28 -13.05 18.48
N ASN A 10 -25.95 -12.69 19.72
CA ASN A 10 -25.47 -11.35 20.09
C ASN A 10 -23.93 -11.22 20.02
N LYS A 11 -23.22 -12.28 19.64
CA LYS A 11 -21.75 -12.26 19.56
C LYS A 11 -21.31 -11.98 18.12
N PHE A 12 -20.50 -10.93 17.96
CA PHE A 12 -19.79 -10.67 16.71
C PHE A 12 -18.40 -11.30 16.77
N ILE A 13 -18.13 -12.17 15.81
CA ILE A 13 -16.87 -12.90 15.74
C ILE A 13 -16.12 -12.47 14.48
N LYS A 14 -14.83 -12.17 14.67
CA LYS A 14 -13.87 -11.83 13.62
C LYS A 14 -12.70 -12.80 13.75
N LYS A 15 -12.32 -13.45 12.65
CA LYS A 15 -11.27 -14.47 12.65
C LYS A 15 -10.46 -14.43 11.35
N VAL A 16 -9.15 -14.69 11.45
CA VAL A 16 -8.28 -14.89 10.27
C VAL A 16 -8.37 -16.33 9.82
N LEU A 17 -8.44 -16.52 8.51
CA LEU A 17 -8.35 -17.82 7.88
C LEU A 17 -6.95 -17.95 7.26
N LEU A 18 -6.09 -18.74 7.91
CA LEU A 18 -4.72 -18.95 7.49
C LEU A 18 -4.65 -19.89 6.27
N PRO A 19 -3.75 -19.64 5.31
CA PRO A 19 -3.40 -20.56 4.24
C PRO A 19 -3.18 -22.01 4.66
N SER A 20 -3.46 -22.92 3.74
CA SER A 20 -3.31 -24.38 3.92
C SER A 20 -4.11 -24.96 5.09
N GLN A 21 -5.05 -24.21 5.65
CA GLN A 21 -5.95 -24.67 6.71
C GLN A 21 -7.35 -24.96 6.16
N SER A 22 -8.07 -25.80 6.89
CA SER A 22 -9.47 -26.12 6.64
C SER A 22 -10.30 -25.79 7.87
N TYR A 23 -11.22 -24.83 7.74
CA TYR A 23 -12.08 -24.38 8.81
C TYR A 23 -13.45 -25.05 8.71
N GLN A 24 -13.78 -25.88 9.70
CA GLN A 24 -15.06 -26.57 9.79
C GLN A 24 -16.08 -25.67 10.48
N VAL A 25 -17.24 -25.47 9.86
CA VAL A 25 -18.38 -24.74 10.44
C VAL A 25 -19.45 -25.72 10.86
N GLY A 26 -19.96 -25.59 12.09
CA GLY A 26 -20.98 -26.49 12.61
C GLY A 26 -21.39 -26.22 14.06
N CYS A 27 -22.16 -27.13 14.64
CA CYS A 27 -22.50 -27.12 16.07
C CYS A 27 -21.48 -27.91 16.91
N SER A 28 -21.03 -27.37 18.04
CA SER A 28 -20.04 -28.00 18.93
C SER A 28 -20.62 -28.96 19.98
N ASN A 29 -21.95 -29.01 20.19
CA ASN A 29 -22.63 -29.82 21.21
C ASN A 29 -21.98 -29.77 22.61
N GLY A 30 -21.46 -28.60 23.02
CA GLY A 30 -20.93 -28.40 24.38
C GLY A 30 -19.55 -28.99 24.67
N VAL A 31 -18.94 -29.71 23.72
CA VAL A 31 -17.51 -30.02 23.75
C VAL A 31 -16.84 -29.03 22.82
N LEU A 32 -16.38 -27.89 23.36
CA LEU A 32 -15.54 -26.96 22.62
C LEU A 32 -14.43 -27.77 21.96
N PRO A 33 -14.38 -27.86 20.61
CA PRO A 33 -13.24 -28.49 19.99
C PRO A 33 -12.02 -27.64 20.35
N VAL A 34 -11.01 -28.28 20.94
CA VAL A 34 -9.68 -27.71 21.24
C VAL A 34 -8.99 -27.18 19.98
N SER A 35 -9.55 -27.47 18.80
CA SER A 35 -9.10 -27.06 17.47
C SER A 35 -9.48 -25.61 17.17
N THR A 36 -8.47 -24.79 16.86
CA THR A 36 -8.65 -23.45 16.31
C THR A 36 -9.38 -23.46 14.97
N ASN A 37 -9.37 -24.57 14.24
CA ASN A 37 -9.96 -24.70 12.91
C ASN A 37 -11.46 -25.06 12.91
N PHE A 38 -12.16 -24.88 14.03
CA PHE A 38 -13.61 -25.03 14.10
C PHE A 38 -14.30 -23.69 14.37
N ILE A 39 -15.33 -23.41 13.60
CA ILE A 39 -16.19 -22.23 13.69
C ILE A 39 -17.53 -22.71 14.23
N SER A 40 -17.72 -22.52 15.53
CA SER A 40 -18.94 -22.98 16.20
C SER A 40 -20.09 -21.98 16.04
N LEU A 41 -21.28 -22.51 15.80
CA LEU A 41 -22.55 -21.78 15.84
C LEU A 41 -23.44 -22.43 16.91
N ASP A 42 -23.17 -22.09 18.17
CA ASP A 42 -23.65 -22.86 19.33
C ASP A 42 -25.17 -22.81 19.54
N ASN A 43 -25.88 -21.88 18.87
CA ASN A 43 -27.31 -21.66 19.07
C ASN A 43 -28.19 -21.81 17.82
N ARG A 44 -27.62 -22.17 16.66
CA ARG A 44 -28.34 -22.10 15.37
C ARG A 44 -28.24 -23.35 14.49
N LEU A 45 -27.46 -24.35 14.89
CA LEU A 45 -27.29 -25.58 14.11
C LEU A 45 -27.58 -26.83 14.93
N THR A 46 -28.37 -27.74 14.34
CA THR A 46 -28.43 -29.16 14.74
C THR A 46 -27.37 -29.99 14.01
N VAL A 47 -26.85 -29.49 12.88
CA VAL A 47 -25.89 -30.19 12.03
C VAL A 47 -24.46 -29.93 12.51
N ARG A 48 -23.73 -31.00 12.84
CA ARG A 48 -22.33 -30.94 13.31
C ARG A 48 -21.34 -30.41 12.27
N LYS A 49 -21.62 -30.61 10.98
CA LYS A 49 -20.76 -30.20 9.86
C LYS A 49 -21.60 -29.64 8.74
N ARG A 50 -21.61 -28.31 8.60
CA ARG A 50 -22.46 -27.60 7.62
C ARG A 50 -21.66 -27.11 6.43
N LEU A 51 -20.62 -26.33 6.72
CA LEU A 51 -19.70 -25.78 5.72
C LEU A 51 -18.27 -26.13 6.10
N LYS A 52 -17.42 -26.19 5.09
CA LYS A 52 -15.97 -26.23 5.29
C LYS A 52 -15.31 -25.21 4.37
N PHE A 53 -14.55 -24.29 4.95
CA PHE A 53 -13.75 -23.32 4.21
C PHE A 53 -12.34 -23.87 4.08
N LYS A 54 -11.87 -24.06 2.85
CA LYS A 54 -10.50 -24.46 2.56
C LYS A 54 -9.75 -23.25 2.03
N ILE A 55 -8.71 -22.84 2.74
CA ILE A 55 -7.83 -21.76 2.29
C ILE A 55 -6.66 -22.43 1.59
N GLY A 56 -6.49 -22.13 0.31
CA GLY A 56 -5.35 -22.63 -0.46
C GLY A 56 -4.05 -21.98 -0.02
N ARG A 57 -3.05 -22.06 -0.90
CA ARG A 57 -1.75 -21.46 -0.67
C ARG A 57 -1.28 -20.81 -1.95
N ILE A 58 -0.70 -19.62 -1.83
CA ILE A 58 0.01 -19.02 -2.94
C ILE A 58 1.43 -19.59 -3.01
N PRO A 59 1.87 -20.03 -4.21
CA PRO A 59 3.24 -20.45 -4.40
C PRO A 59 4.22 -19.36 -3.95
N THR A 60 5.32 -19.75 -3.30
CA THR A 60 6.34 -18.80 -2.84
C THR A 60 6.94 -18.00 -4.00
N SER A 61 6.94 -18.54 -5.22
CA SER A 61 7.34 -17.83 -6.44
C SER A 61 6.48 -16.61 -6.75
N LYS A 62 5.23 -16.58 -6.28
CA LYS A 62 4.27 -15.49 -6.50
C LYS A 62 4.16 -14.52 -5.32
N CYS A 63 5.08 -14.59 -4.35
CA CYS A 63 5.06 -13.68 -3.19
C CYS A 63 5.31 -12.21 -3.55
N MET A 64 5.73 -11.92 -4.78
CA MET A 64 5.93 -10.57 -5.32
C MET A 64 4.71 -10.04 -6.10
N GLU A 65 3.58 -10.77 -6.12
CA GLU A 65 2.34 -10.34 -6.77
C GLU A 65 1.39 -9.74 -5.71
N PRO A 66 1.40 -8.42 -5.47
CA PRO A 66 0.74 -7.80 -4.31
C PRO A 66 -0.79 -7.91 -4.33
N ASP A 67 -1.38 -8.01 -5.52
CA ASP A 67 -2.82 -8.06 -5.74
C ASP A 67 -3.34 -9.50 -5.79
N LEU A 68 -2.45 -10.49 -5.66
CA LEU A 68 -2.84 -11.89 -5.72
C LEU A 68 -3.45 -12.35 -4.40
N HIS A 69 -4.74 -12.70 -4.43
CA HIS A 69 -5.46 -13.25 -3.30
C HIS A 69 -5.23 -14.76 -3.15
N THR A 70 -5.04 -15.22 -1.91
CA THR A 70 -4.96 -16.67 -1.65
C THR A 70 -6.31 -17.30 -2.02
N PRO A 71 -6.35 -18.39 -2.80
CA PRO A 71 -7.62 -18.98 -3.19
C PRO A 71 -8.40 -19.49 -1.98
N ILE A 72 -9.72 -19.34 -2.01
CA ILE A 72 -10.64 -19.86 -0.99
C ILE A 72 -11.68 -20.74 -1.68
N GLN A 73 -11.85 -21.95 -1.16
CA GLN A 73 -12.85 -22.90 -1.61
C GLN A 73 -13.85 -23.14 -0.49
N ILE A 74 -15.13 -23.26 -0.85
CA ILE A 74 -16.21 -23.47 0.08
C ILE A 74 -16.91 -24.77 -0.27
N GLU A 75 -16.88 -25.70 0.67
CA GLU A 75 -17.48 -27.02 0.56
C GLU A 75 -18.76 -27.06 1.40
N LEU A 76 -19.88 -27.42 0.77
CA LEU A 76 -21.11 -27.77 1.45
C LEU A 76 -21.07 -29.23 1.91
N GLN A 77 -21.30 -29.45 3.20
CA GLN A 77 -21.19 -30.77 3.81
C GLN A 77 -22.53 -31.33 4.29
N ALA A 78 -23.59 -30.53 4.17
CA ALA A 78 -24.96 -30.94 4.42
C ALA A 78 -25.91 -30.21 3.47
N PRO A 79 -27.04 -30.84 3.07
CA PRO A 79 -27.88 -30.35 1.99
C PRO A 79 -28.57 -29.04 2.35
N GLY A 80 -28.66 -28.12 1.41
CA GLY A 80 -29.46 -26.91 1.53
C GLY A 80 -28.87 -25.75 0.72
N PRO A 81 -29.66 -24.69 0.49
CA PRO A 81 -29.29 -23.64 -0.43
C PRO A 81 -28.30 -22.65 0.21
N VAL A 82 -27.33 -22.21 -0.59
CA VAL A 82 -26.38 -21.16 -0.22
C VAL A 82 -26.50 -20.00 -1.19
N ILE A 83 -26.53 -18.79 -0.65
CA ILE A 83 -26.51 -17.54 -1.40
C ILE A 83 -25.12 -16.92 -1.25
N ILE A 84 -24.53 -16.52 -2.38
CA ILE A 84 -23.29 -15.74 -2.39
C ILE A 84 -23.58 -14.33 -2.87
N ASN A 85 -23.05 -13.34 -2.14
CA ASN A 85 -23.14 -11.91 -2.45
C ASN A 85 -24.58 -11.39 -2.66
N ASN A 86 -25.60 -12.08 -2.13
CA ASN A 86 -27.01 -11.78 -2.39
C ASN A 86 -27.41 -11.79 -3.88
N LEU A 87 -26.62 -12.41 -4.76
CA LEU A 87 -26.84 -12.37 -6.22
C LEU A 87 -27.45 -13.64 -6.79
N LYS A 88 -27.00 -14.83 -6.33
CA LYS A 88 -27.48 -16.13 -6.84
C LYS A 88 -27.56 -17.16 -5.71
N SER A 89 -28.65 -17.92 -5.69
CA SER A 89 -28.80 -19.12 -4.85
C SER A 89 -28.24 -20.34 -5.57
N TYR A 90 -27.32 -21.02 -4.93
CA TYR A 90 -26.78 -22.30 -5.38
C TYR A 90 -27.42 -23.40 -4.52
N SER A 91 -28.15 -24.32 -5.15
CA SER A 91 -28.53 -25.60 -4.56
C SER A 91 -27.52 -26.63 -5.02
N ILE A 92 -26.72 -27.15 -4.09
CA ILE A 92 -25.74 -28.18 -4.40
C ILE A 92 -26.31 -29.54 -3.97
N ASP A 93 -26.37 -30.48 -4.91
CA ASP A 93 -26.73 -31.86 -4.61
C ASP A 93 -25.49 -32.61 -4.06
N ILE A 94 -25.63 -33.20 -2.88
CA ILE A 94 -24.50 -33.70 -2.07
C ILE A 94 -24.13 -35.15 -2.40
N THR A 95 -24.84 -35.74 -3.36
CA THR A 95 -24.71 -37.13 -3.78
C THR A 95 -23.34 -37.47 -4.37
N SER A 96 -22.52 -36.48 -4.77
CA SER A 96 -21.13 -36.67 -5.20
C SER A 96 -20.16 -35.68 -4.53
N PRO A 97 -19.00 -36.14 -4.02
CA PRO A 97 -17.99 -35.24 -3.43
C PRO A 97 -17.42 -34.20 -4.42
N SER A 98 -17.55 -34.41 -5.73
CA SER A 98 -17.12 -33.45 -6.75
C SER A 98 -18.10 -32.28 -6.96
N THR A 99 -19.38 -32.45 -6.60
CA THR A 99 -20.41 -31.40 -6.75
C THR A 99 -20.54 -30.52 -5.52
N ASN A 100 -19.99 -30.94 -4.38
CA ASN A 100 -20.11 -30.28 -3.06
C ASN A 100 -19.42 -28.91 -2.94
N PHE A 101 -18.68 -28.49 -3.97
CA PHE A 101 -17.96 -27.21 -3.95
C PHE A 101 -18.76 -26.13 -4.64
N ILE A 102 -18.75 -24.95 -4.02
CA ILE A 102 -19.17 -23.74 -4.69
C ILE A 102 -18.20 -23.48 -5.87
N PRO A 103 -18.70 -23.29 -7.10
CA PRO A 103 -17.87 -22.98 -8.25
C PRO A 103 -16.96 -21.76 -8.00
N GLU A 104 -15.70 -21.84 -8.43
CA GLU A 104 -14.71 -20.77 -8.18
C GLU A 104 -15.12 -19.46 -8.87
N ASP A 105 -15.82 -19.50 -10.00
CA ASP A 105 -16.38 -18.33 -10.69
C ASP A 105 -17.50 -17.63 -9.89
N ALA A 106 -18.14 -18.34 -8.95
CA ALA A 106 -19.12 -17.75 -8.03
C ALA A 106 -18.47 -16.97 -6.89
N ILE A 107 -17.19 -17.24 -6.58
CA ILE A 107 -16.38 -16.49 -5.61
C ILE A 107 -15.45 -15.58 -6.41
N PRO A 108 -15.79 -14.30 -6.59
CA PRO A 108 -15.03 -13.42 -7.47
C PRO A 108 -13.57 -13.33 -7.02
N PHE A 109 -12.67 -13.89 -7.84
CA PHE A 109 -11.24 -14.10 -7.57
C PHE A 109 -10.47 -12.81 -7.20
N ASN A 110 -11.01 -11.63 -7.55
CA ASN A 110 -10.41 -10.31 -7.33
C ASN A 110 -11.28 -9.34 -6.51
N ARG A 111 -12.22 -9.81 -5.68
CA ARG A 111 -12.90 -8.89 -4.74
C ARG A 111 -12.25 -8.95 -3.37
N ASP A 112 -12.00 -7.76 -2.83
CA ASP A 112 -11.59 -7.58 -1.44
C ASP A 112 -12.66 -8.00 -0.43
N LYS A 113 -13.87 -8.31 -0.90
CA LYS A 113 -14.97 -8.77 -0.05
C LYS A 113 -15.99 -9.62 -0.79
N PHE A 114 -16.54 -10.61 -0.09
CA PHE A 114 -17.73 -11.33 -0.52
C PHE A 114 -18.49 -11.87 0.70
N SER A 115 -19.74 -12.27 0.54
CA SER A 115 -20.52 -12.88 1.61
C SER A 115 -21.16 -14.20 1.22
N VAL A 116 -21.36 -15.06 2.22
CA VAL A 116 -21.95 -16.38 2.09
C VAL A 116 -23.04 -16.50 3.15
N LYS A 117 -24.28 -16.69 2.67
CA LYS A 117 -25.45 -16.89 3.49
C LYS A 117 -26.01 -18.28 3.23
N VAL A 118 -26.24 -19.02 4.29
CA VAL A 118 -26.85 -20.35 4.24
C VAL A 118 -28.33 -20.18 4.55
N ILE A 119 -29.24 -20.56 3.65
CA ILE A 119 -30.66 -20.19 3.76
C ILE A 119 -31.33 -20.82 4.99
N ASP A 120 -31.00 -22.07 5.29
CA ASP A 120 -31.47 -22.80 6.46
C ASP A 120 -30.80 -22.36 7.77
N LEU A 121 -29.89 -21.37 7.71
CA LEU A 121 -29.31 -20.68 8.86
C LEU A 121 -29.83 -19.23 8.96
N PRO A 122 -31.05 -19.02 9.47
CA PRO A 122 -31.61 -17.68 9.55
C PRO A 122 -30.72 -16.75 10.38
N GLY A 123 -30.41 -15.60 9.79
CA GLY A 123 -29.63 -14.53 10.41
C GLY A 123 -28.13 -14.80 10.55
N VAL A 124 -27.57 -15.86 9.94
CA VAL A 124 -26.11 -16.06 9.88
C VAL A 124 -25.63 -15.75 8.47
N GLU A 125 -24.76 -14.76 8.37
CA GLU A 125 -24.05 -14.40 7.14
C GLU A 125 -22.55 -14.35 7.45
N PHE A 126 -21.77 -15.07 6.65
CA PHE A 126 -20.32 -15.04 6.70
C PHE A 126 -19.82 -14.03 5.69
N SER A 127 -19.28 -12.92 6.19
CA SER A 127 -18.63 -11.90 5.36
C SER A 127 -17.14 -12.13 5.35
N PHE A 128 -16.57 -12.33 4.18
CA PHE A 128 -15.15 -12.51 3.95
C PHE A 128 -14.56 -11.21 3.44
N TYR A 129 -13.41 -10.83 3.98
CA TYR A 129 -12.66 -9.65 3.56
C TYR A 129 -11.19 -10.04 3.34
N TRP A 130 -10.63 -9.54 2.25
CA TRP A 130 -9.21 -9.59 2.01
C TRP A 130 -8.52 -8.47 2.78
N LEU A 131 -7.48 -8.84 3.49
CA LEU A 131 -6.61 -7.96 4.22
C LEU A 131 -5.19 -8.07 3.67
N PRO A 132 -4.71 -7.10 2.89
CA PRO A 132 -3.36 -7.17 2.34
C PRO A 132 -2.33 -7.07 3.46
N LEU A 133 -1.34 -7.97 3.43
CA LEU A 133 -0.11 -7.86 4.21
C LEU A 133 1.03 -7.73 3.21
N ASN A 134 1.10 -6.55 2.62
CA ASN A 134 2.00 -6.19 1.56
C ASN A 134 3.12 -5.37 2.19
N ILE A 135 4.29 -5.98 2.33
CA ILE A 135 5.41 -5.42 3.09
C ILE A 135 6.57 -5.05 2.17
N SER A 136 7.21 -3.92 2.45
CA SER A 136 8.53 -3.61 1.90
C SER A 136 9.52 -3.45 3.06
N TYR A 137 10.81 -3.43 2.74
CA TYR A 137 11.85 -3.32 3.76
C TYR A 137 13.09 -2.59 3.23
N THR A 138 13.85 -2.01 4.17
CA THR A 138 15.14 -1.36 3.86
C THR A 138 16.24 -2.39 3.62
N SER A 139 17.33 -1.97 2.96
CA SER A 139 18.53 -2.78 2.78
C SER A 139 19.12 -3.24 4.12
N ALA A 140 19.06 -2.38 5.15
CA ALA A 140 19.48 -2.73 6.51
C ALA A 140 18.71 -3.93 7.10
N SER A 141 17.46 -4.11 6.70
CA SER A 141 16.60 -5.20 7.16
C SER A 141 16.76 -6.49 6.37
N GLN A 142 17.43 -6.47 5.20
CA GLN A 142 17.40 -7.57 4.22
C GLN A 142 17.88 -8.91 4.79
N LYS A 143 18.97 -8.92 5.57
CA LYS A 143 19.52 -10.15 6.17
C LYS A 143 18.53 -10.79 7.14
N GLN A 144 17.94 -9.98 8.03
CA GLN A 144 16.97 -10.46 9.02
C GLN A 144 15.62 -10.83 8.38
N MET A 145 15.22 -10.10 7.35
CA MET A 145 13.98 -10.36 6.60
C MET A 145 13.98 -11.72 5.91
N HIS A 146 15.13 -12.25 5.48
CA HIS A 146 15.18 -13.60 4.92
C HIS A 146 14.69 -14.64 5.93
N PHE A 147 15.14 -14.53 7.18
CA PHE A 147 14.70 -15.40 8.28
C PHE A 147 13.22 -15.17 8.63
N LYS A 148 12.79 -13.90 8.75
CA LYS A 148 11.37 -13.58 9.04
C LYS A 148 10.41 -14.12 7.98
N LYS A 149 10.77 -14.04 6.69
CA LYS A 149 9.96 -14.61 5.60
C LYS A 149 9.76 -16.12 5.79
N LYS A 150 10.81 -16.85 6.15
CA LYS A 150 10.72 -18.30 6.42
C LYS A 150 9.76 -18.57 7.58
N LEU A 151 9.87 -17.82 8.67
CA LEU A 151 8.97 -17.97 9.83
C LEU A 151 7.51 -17.66 9.48
N LEU A 152 7.24 -16.58 8.74
CA LEU A 152 5.89 -16.24 8.28
C LEU A 152 5.28 -17.39 7.48
N LEU A 153 6.04 -17.96 6.52
CA LEU A 153 5.60 -19.11 5.73
C LEU A 153 5.37 -20.37 6.58
N GLN A 154 6.23 -20.65 7.55
CA GLN A 154 6.09 -21.80 8.47
C GLN A 154 4.84 -21.68 9.35
N ASN A 155 4.44 -20.45 9.69
CA ASN A 155 3.24 -20.18 10.47
C ASN A 155 1.99 -19.94 9.60
N ASN A 156 2.06 -20.27 8.29
CA ASN A 156 0.99 -20.06 7.33
C ASN A 156 0.47 -18.62 7.30
N ILE A 157 1.32 -17.62 7.53
CA ILE A 157 0.95 -16.21 7.41
C ILE A 157 1.10 -15.82 5.95
N ASP A 158 0.00 -15.34 5.37
CA ASP A 158 -0.05 -14.87 4.00
C ASP A 158 0.46 -13.43 3.89
N PHE A 159 1.55 -13.23 3.14
CA PHE A 159 2.15 -11.91 2.94
C PHE A 159 2.69 -11.76 1.51
N ARG A 160 2.81 -10.51 1.05
CA ARG A 160 3.48 -10.15 -0.20
C ARG A 160 4.65 -9.23 0.08
N ILE A 161 5.68 -9.33 -0.76
CA ILE A 161 6.80 -8.40 -0.73
C ILE A 161 6.61 -7.46 -1.92
N CYS A 162 6.55 -6.17 -1.63
CA CYS A 162 6.35 -5.14 -2.65
C CYS A 162 7.67 -4.48 -3.01
N ASN A 163 7.86 -4.29 -4.31
CA ASN A 163 8.93 -3.45 -4.85
C ASN A 163 8.47 -1.99 -4.97
N TYR A 164 9.38 -1.13 -5.43
CA TYR A 164 9.46 0.30 -5.12
C TYR A 164 8.24 1.17 -5.55
N ASP A 165 7.34 0.68 -6.42
CA ASP A 165 6.29 1.51 -7.04
C ASP A 165 4.86 1.02 -6.81
N GLU A 166 4.65 0.11 -5.85
CA GLU A 166 3.35 -0.54 -5.72
C GLU A 166 2.36 0.32 -4.88
N SER A 167 1.25 0.71 -5.52
CA SER A 167 0.10 1.35 -4.88
C SER A 167 -0.46 0.53 -3.71
N SER A 168 -0.17 -0.76 -3.69
CA SER A 168 -0.68 -1.78 -2.77
C SER A 168 0.22 -2.05 -1.55
N LEU A 169 1.32 -1.30 -1.35
CA LEU A 169 2.16 -1.39 -0.15
C LEU A 169 1.36 -1.01 1.12
N THR A 170 1.41 -1.87 2.14
CA THR A 170 0.68 -1.67 3.41
C THR A 170 1.57 -1.36 4.61
N TYR A 171 2.78 -1.92 4.68
CA TYR A 171 3.71 -1.69 5.79
C TYR A 171 5.15 -1.59 5.30
N MET A 172 5.92 -0.68 5.88
CA MET A 172 7.37 -0.61 5.69
C MET A 172 8.09 -1.15 6.92
N ILE A 173 8.96 -2.13 6.72
CA ILE A 173 9.75 -2.76 7.78
C ILE A 173 11.15 -2.15 7.83
N VAL A 174 11.55 -1.74 9.02
CA VAL A 174 12.90 -1.21 9.30
C VAL A 174 13.57 -1.95 10.45
N THR A 175 14.89 -1.87 10.51
CA THR A 175 15.65 -2.24 11.72
C THR A 175 15.65 -1.08 12.71
N GLU A 176 15.88 -1.35 14.00
CA GLU A 176 15.99 -0.30 15.03
C GLU A 176 17.10 0.71 14.74
N ASN A 177 18.12 0.29 13.97
CA ASN A 177 19.35 1.03 13.72
C ASN A 177 19.32 1.88 12.45
N VAL A 178 18.15 2.29 11.92
CA VAL A 178 18.14 3.25 10.80
C VAL A 178 18.51 4.63 11.37
N PRO A 179 19.76 5.10 11.21
CA PRO A 179 20.14 6.39 11.78
C PRO A 179 19.44 7.48 10.98
N LEU A 180 18.85 8.46 11.66
CA LEU A 180 18.32 9.69 11.04
C LEU A 180 19.40 10.44 10.22
N THR A 181 20.68 10.11 10.45
CA THR A 181 21.86 10.74 9.84
C THR A 181 22.40 10.01 8.61
N SER A 182 21.92 8.78 8.33
CA SER A 182 22.15 8.12 7.03
C SER A 182 21.08 8.65 6.08
N PRO A 183 21.39 8.92 4.79
CA PRO A 183 20.39 9.47 3.91
C PRO A 183 19.15 8.58 3.93
N VAL A 184 18.06 9.13 4.45
CA VAL A 184 16.85 8.37 4.76
C VAL A 184 16.39 7.80 3.45
N SER A 185 16.42 6.47 3.34
CA SER A 185 16.17 5.81 2.07
C SER A 185 14.89 6.36 1.47
N THR A 186 14.90 6.73 0.20
CA THR A 186 13.75 7.31 -0.51
C THR A 186 12.46 6.50 -0.31
N LYS A 187 12.57 5.18 -0.04
CA LYS A 187 11.46 4.30 0.41
C LYS A 187 10.73 4.79 1.66
N ILE A 188 11.47 5.23 2.68
CA ILE A 188 10.89 5.75 3.92
C ILE A 188 10.12 7.03 3.63
N LEU A 189 10.71 7.95 2.86
CA LEU A 189 10.06 9.20 2.51
C LEU A 189 8.76 8.97 1.73
N TRP A 190 8.77 8.03 0.78
CA TRP A 190 7.59 7.58 0.06
C TRP A 190 6.50 7.02 0.98
N CYS A 191 6.89 6.19 1.94
CA CYS A 191 5.95 5.63 2.90
C CYS A 191 5.35 6.73 3.79
N LEU A 192 6.15 7.68 4.25
CA LEU A 192 5.70 8.80 5.06
C LEU A 192 4.72 9.70 4.29
N SER A 193 5.00 10.02 3.02
CA SER A 193 4.12 10.86 2.19
C SER A 193 2.77 10.20 1.92
N ARG A 194 2.75 8.86 1.80
CA ARG A 194 1.50 8.08 1.62
C ARG A 194 0.79 7.73 2.93
N CYS A 195 1.37 8.09 4.07
CA CYS A 195 0.92 7.69 5.41
C CYS A 195 0.92 6.16 5.61
N ILE A 196 1.85 5.45 4.97
CA ILE A 196 2.06 4.01 5.15
C ILE A 196 2.77 3.80 6.50
N PRO A 197 2.23 2.95 7.39
CA PRO A 197 2.87 2.64 8.66
C PRO A 197 4.29 2.09 8.49
N ILE A 198 5.24 2.67 9.23
CA ILE A 198 6.62 2.22 9.30
C ILE A 198 6.82 1.56 10.67
N VAL A 199 7.24 0.30 10.68
CA VAL A 199 7.35 -0.51 11.88
C VAL A 199 8.72 -1.20 11.97
N LYS A 200 9.19 -1.41 13.20
CA LYS A 200 10.38 -2.21 13.50
C LYS A 200 10.13 -3.66 13.10
N ILE A 201 11.20 -4.35 12.71
CA ILE A 201 11.16 -5.75 12.28
C ILE A 201 10.57 -6.71 13.33
N ASP A 202 10.70 -6.41 14.62
CA ASP A 202 10.13 -7.21 15.72
C ASP A 202 8.60 -7.19 15.74
N TRP A 203 7.97 -6.25 15.04
CA TRP A 203 6.53 -6.30 14.78
C TRP A 203 6.14 -7.61 14.06
N LEU A 204 7.00 -8.13 13.18
CA LEU A 204 6.73 -9.40 12.51
C LEU A 204 6.74 -10.57 13.50
N ASP A 205 7.51 -10.52 14.58
CA ASP A 205 7.45 -11.54 15.65
C ASP A 205 6.13 -11.46 16.40
N HIS A 206 5.61 -10.25 16.59
CA HIS A 206 4.26 -10.08 17.12
C HIS A 206 3.19 -10.66 16.18
N VAL A 207 3.30 -10.43 14.87
CA VAL A 207 2.38 -11.02 13.88
C VAL A 207 2.46 -12.55 13.91
N ILE A 208 3.68 -13.11 13.94
CA ILE A 208 3.92 -14.57 14.01
C ILE A 208 3.32 -15.17 15.29
N SER A 209 3.59 -14.57 16.45
CA SER A 209 3.13 -15.09 17.74
C SER A 209 1.61 -15.01 17.93
N ASN A 210 0.92 -14.06 17.29
CA ASN A 210 -0.54 -13.94 17.40
C ASN A 210 -1.30 -14.78 16.38
N GLY A 211 -0.69 -15.16 15.26
CA GLY A 211 -1.27 -16.06 14.25
C GLY A 211 -2.70 -15.65 13.83
N GLU A 212 -3.69 -16.46 14.22
CA GLU A 212 -5.11 -16.27 13.89
C GLU A 212 -5.80 -15.11 14.64
N ASN A 213 -5.18 -14.54 15.67
CA ASN A 213 -5.79 -13.52 16.53
C ASN A 213 -5.48 -12.09 16.04
N ILE A 214 -6.14 -11.68 14.95
CA ILE A 214 -5.91 -10.36 14.31
C ILE A 214 -6.34 -9.15 15.13
N LYS A 215 -7.15 -9.33 16.20
CA LYS A 215 -7.66 -8.20 17.00
C LYS A 215 -6.56 -7.26 17.51
N ASN A 216 -5.31 -7.73 17.54
CA ASN A 216 -4.17 -7.01 18.11
C ASN A 216 -3.24 -6.30 17.12
N TRP A 217 -3.30 -6.50 15.79
CA TRP A 217 -2.23 -5.94 14.92
C TRP A 217 -2.65 -5.08 13.72
N TYR A 218 -3.87 -5.22 13.18
CA TYR A 218 -4.24 -4.48 11.95
C TYR A 218 -4.96 -3.14 12.19
N SER A 219 -5.67 -2.99 13.32
CA SER A 219 -6.55 -1.83 13.55
C SER A 219 -6.35 -1.18 14.92
N ASN A 220 -5.23 -1.47 15.58
CA ASN A 220 -5.00 -1.00 16.93
C ASN A 220 -3.77 -0.10 16.92
N GLU A 221 -4.02 1.20 16.77
CA GLU A 221 -3.02 2.28 16.75
C GLU A 221 -2.01 2.14 17.89
N VAL A 222 -2.45 1.61 19.03
CA VAL A 222 -1.62 1.29 20.20
C VAL A 222 -0.43 0.40 19.85
N TYR A 223 -0.65 -0.64 19.03
CA TYR A 223 0.42 -1.57 18.66
C TYR A 223 1.30 -1.00 17.55
N LEU A 224 0.73 -0.35 16.54
CA LEU A 224 1.55 0.32 15.52
C LEU A 224 2.47 1.38 16.15
N LYS A 225 1.98 2.12 17.15
CA LYS A 225 2.79 3.05 17.94
C LYS A 225 3.87 2.35 18.75
N LYS A 226 3.56 1.20 19.39
CA LYS A 226 4.55 0.40 20.13
C LYS A 226 5.74 -0.04 19.26
N TYR A 227 5.47 -0.41 18.00
CA TYR A 227 6.50 -0.86 17.08
C TYR A 227 6.98 0.24 16.13
N CYS A 228 6.56 1.48 16.35
CA CYS A 228 7.03 2.62 15.57
C CYS A 228 8.52 2.87 15.88
N PRO A 229 9.38 3.13 14.87
CA PRO A 229 10.79 3.45 15.10
C PRO A 229 11.02 4.72 15.93
N GLY A 230 10.05 5.64 15.90
CA GLY A 230 10.07 6.88 16.69
C GLY A 230 8.99 7.87 16.23
N PRO A 231 8.81 9.01 16.94
CA PRO A 231 7.76 9.99 16.64
C PRO A 231 7.75 10.49 15.19
N SER A 232 8.92 10.72 14.60
CA SER A 232 9.07 11.14 13.20
C SER A 232 8.51 10.13 12.18
N PHE A 233 8.33 8.87 12.57
CA PHE A 233 7.81 7.79 11.73
C PHE A 233 6.32 7.50 11.97
N GLU A 234 5.67 8.21 12.88
CA GLU A 234 4.24 8.03 13.16
C GLU A 234 3.41 8.36 11.92
N VAL A 235 2.30 7.64 11.75
CA VAL A 235 1.35 7.91 10.67
C VAL A 235 0.67 9.25 10.95
N ASN A 236 0.92 10.23 10.08
CA ASN A 236 0.34 11.56 10.19
C ASN A 236 -0.37 11.96 8.90
N PRO A 237 -1.72 11.92 8.86
CA PRO A 237 -2.52 12.31 7.69
C PRO A 237 -2.29 13.76 7.23
N GLU A 238 -1.89 14.66 8.13
CA GLU A 238 -1.63 16.07 7.77
C GLU A 238 -0.42 16.21 6.83
N ARG A 239 0.45 15.19 6.74
CA ARG A 239 1.55 15.18 5.76
C ARG A 239 1.06 15.26 4.32
N LYS A 240 -0.13 14.75 4.03
CA LYS A 240 -0.76 14.82 2.70
C LYS A 240 -1.22 16.22 2.30
N LYS A 241 -1.19 17.16 3.24
CA LYS A 241 -1.62 18.55 3.03
C LYS A 241 -0.47 19.55 3.09
N LEU A 242 0.77 19.09 3.31
CA LEU A 242 1.92 19.96 3.53
C LEU A 242 2.20 20.91 2.35
N LEU A 243 1.89 20.47 1.14
CA LEU A 243 2.14 21.21 -0.10
C LEU A 243 0.85 21.61 -0.83
N VAL A 244 -0.30 21.61 -0.13
CA VAL A 244 -1.55 22.10 -0.72
C VAL A 244 -1.42 23.56 -1.12
N GLY A 245 -1.77 23.86 -2.37
CA GLY A 245 -1.61 25.18 -2.98
C GLY A 245 -0.21 25.43 -3.57
N THR A 246 0.68 24.45 -3.53
CA THR A 246 2.00 24.53 -4.16
C THR A 246 1.95 23.93 -5.56
N LEU A 247 2.38 24.70 -6.57
CA LEU A 247 2.65 24.21 -7.92
C LEU A 247 4.12 23.78 -8.02
N ILE A 248 4.35 22.56 -8.51
CA ILE A 248 5.69 22.04 -8.81
C ILE A 248 5.76 21.83 -10.30
N ILE A 249 6.72 22.48 -10.95
CA ILE A 249 6.99 22.28 -12.37
C ILE A 249 8.13 21.27 -12.46
N SER A 250 7.84 20.13 -13.10
CA SER A 250 8.77 19.02 -13.30
C SER A 250 8.91 18.73 -14.79
N PHE A 251 10.08 18.27 -15.23
CA PHE A 251 10.33 17.92 -16.63
C PHE A 251 10.34 16.42 -16.89
N ALA A 252 10.07 15.63 -15.85
CA ALA A 252 9.84 14.20 -15.94
C ALA A 252 8.99 13.76 -14.74
N LYS A 253 7.98 12.92 -14.97
CA LYS A 253 7.30 12.25 -13.86
C LYS A 253 8.22 11.20 -13.24
N ASP A 254 8.94 11.63 -12.21
CA ASP A 254 9.85 10.80 -11.44
C ASP A 254 9.32 10.50 -10.03
N PHE A 255 10.15 9.80 -9.26
CA PHE A 255 9.87 9.48 -7.87
C PHE A 255 9.49 10.72 -7.04
N TRP A 256 10.24 11.81 -7.22
CA TRP A 256 10.06 13.04 -6.45
C TRP A 256 8.77 13.75 -6.81
N SER A 257 8.44 13.80 -8.09
CA SER A 257 7.15 14.30 -8.59
C SER A 257 5.99 13.58 -7.89
N SER A 258 6.02 12.25 -7.90
CA SER A 258 4.97 11.45 -7.26
C SER A 258 4.96 11.60 -5.72
N LEU A 259 6.14 11.80 -5.11
CA LEU A 259 6.25 12.04 -3.67
C LEU A 259 5.61 13.36 -3.27
N LEU A 260 5.86 14.43 -4.05
CA LEU A 260 5.31 15.76 -3.81
C LEU A 260 3.79 15.80 -4.06
N GLU A 261 3.30 15.09 -5.09
CA GLU A 261 1.86 14.89 -5.32
C GLU A 261 1.18 14.25 -4.09
N ASN A 262 1.78 13.21 -3.50
CA ASN A 262 1.25 12.57 -2.29
C ASN A 262 1.16 13.53 -1.08
N MET A 263 1.95 14.59 -1.08
CA MET A 263 1.96 15.63 -0.05
C MET A 263 1.01 16.81 -0.34
N GLY A 264 0.24 16.72 -1.42
CA GLY A 264 -0.78 17.69 -1.80
C GLY A 264 -0.31 18.74 -2.80
N ALA A 265 0.91 18.64 -3.33
CA ALA A 265 1.37 19.52 -4.40
C ALA A 265 0.61 19.22 -5.70
N THR A 266 0.40 20.25 -6.51
CA THR A 266 0.04 20.09 -7.92
C THR A 266 1.33 19.99 -8.72
N VAL A 267 1.60 18.83 -9.33
CA VAL A 267 2.77 18.68 -10.21
C VAL A 267 2.33 18.88 -11.66
N PHE A 268 2.97 19.80 -12.35
CA PHE A 268 2.84 20.00 -13.78
C PHE A 268 4.07 19.43 -14.48
N GLU A 269 3.85 18.43 -15.32
CA GLU A 269 4.90 17.84 -16.14
C GLU A 269 5.05 18.61 -17.46
N VAL A 270 6.22 19.20 -17.65
CA VAL A 270 6.62 19.89 -18.88
C VAL A 270 7.27 18.88 -19.81
N ASP A 271 6.58 18.61 -20.92
CA ASP A 271 7.15 17.87 -22.04
C ASP A 271 8.03 18.81 -22.88
N LEU A 272 9.34 18.81 -22.60
CA LEU A 272 10.32 19.68 -23.27
C LEU A 272 10.30 19.57 -24.80
N LEU A 273 9.95 18.39 -25.34
CA LEU A 273 9.91 18.17 -26.79
C LEU A 273 8.83 19.00 -27.49
N LYS A 274 7.75 19.37 -26.78
CA LYS A 274 6.71 20.27 -27.32
C LYS A 274 7.17 21.70 -27.48
N PHE A 275 8.29 22.05 -26.86
CA PHE A 275 8.89 23.37 -26.92
C PHE A 275 10.11 23.38 -27.84
N CYS A 276 10.46 22.28 -28.49
CA CYS A 276 11.52 22.25 -29.49
C CYS A 276 11.03 22.84 -30.81
N ASN A 277 11.89 23.61 -31.49
CA ASN A 277 11.55 24.21 -32.77
C ASN A 277 11.45 23.09 -33.86
N PRO A 278 10.29 22.85 -34.49
CA PRO A 278 10.08 21.70 -35.36
C PRO A 278 10.90 21.73 -36.66
N THR A 279 11.46 22.88 -37.02
CA THR A 279 12.31 23.07 -38.20
C THR A 279 13.77 22.72 -37.98
N ASP A 280 14.20 22.45 -36.74
CA ASP A 280 15.61 22.21 -36.39
C ASP A 280 15.80 20.75 -35.91
N THR A 281 15.60 19.82 -36.85
CA THR A 281 15.63 18.36 -36.62
C THR A 281 16.97 17.82 -36.14
N GLU A 282 18.07 18.56 -36.35
CA GLU A 282 19.42 18.14 -35.94
C GLU A 282 19.81 18.64 -34.53
N ASN A 283 19.27 19.79 -34.08
CA ASN A 283 19.68 20.40 -32.81
C ASN A 283 18.62 20.37 -31.69
N GLN A 284 17.33 20.14 -32.00
CA GLN A 284 16.21 20.05 -31.05
C GLN A 284 16.28 21.10 -29.91
N MET A 285 16.66 22.35 -30.20
CA MET A 285 16.78 23.37 -29.17
C MET A 285 15.40 23.73 -28.61
N VAL A 286 15.31 23.84 -27.29
CA VAL A 286 14.09 24.27 -26.58
C VAL A 286 13.90 25.79 -26.79
N ASP A 287 12.74 26.19 -27.27
CA ASP A 287 12.31 27.59 -27.32
C ASP A 287 12.00 28.08 -25.91
N GLU A 288 12.98 28.75 -25.32
CA GLU A 288 12.90 29.36 -23.99
C GLU A 288 11.71 30.32 -23.85
N SER A 289 11.40 31.08 -24.90
CA SER A 289 10.33 32.08 -24.88
C SER A 289 8.96 31.41 -24.76
N LEU A 290 8.75 30.33 -25.52
CA LEU A 290 7.50 29.56 -25.49
C LEU A 290 7.32 28.85 -24.15
N LEU A 291 8.39 28.25 -23.62
CA LEU A 291 8.37 27.57 -22.31
C LEU A 291 8.13 28.57 -21.16
N LEU A 292 8.80 29.72 -21.16
CA LEU A 292 8.58 30.77 -20.16
C LEU A 292 7.13 31.27 -20.17
N ASN A 293 6.54 31.50 -21.35
CA ASN A 293 5.15 31.93 -21.45
C ASN A 293 4.18 30.90 -20.87
N GLU A 294 4.40 29.62 -21.13
CA GLU A 294 3.57 28.54 -20.58
C GLU A 294 3.74 28.42 -19.06
N VAL A 295 4.96 28.50 -18.56
CA VAL A 295 5.26 28.55 -17.13
C VAL A 295 4.56 29.73 -16.46
N HIS A 296 4.67 30.94 -17.01
CA HIS A 296 4.00 32.13 -16.48
C HIS A 296 2.48 31.95 -16.48
N ARG A 297 1.90 31.38 -17.55
CA ARG A 297 0.47 31.05 -17.63
C ARG A 297 0.05 30.10 -16.50
N LEU A 298 0.85 29.07 -16.21
CA LEU A 298 0.57 28.11 -15.14
C LEU A 298 0.67 28.76 -13.75
N VAL A 299 1.72 29.56 -13.52
CA VAL A 299 1.91 30.29 -12.27
C VAL A 299 0.77 31.26 -12.00
N HIS A 300 0.31 32.00 -13.01
CA HIS A 300 -0.81 32.93 -12.87
C HIS A 300 -2.13 32.24 -12.45
N ASN A 301 -2.29 30.95 -12.74
CA ASN A 301 -3.46 30.17 -12.34
C ASN A 301 -3.34 29.53 -10.94
N HIS A 302 -2.14 29.49 -10.34
CA HIS A 302 -1.86 28.84 -9.05
C HIS A 302 -1.34 29.85 -8.02
N LEU A 303 -2.23 30.28 -7.11
CA LEU A 303 -2.11 31.54 -6.37
C LEU A 303 -1.28 31.54 -5.06
N SER A 304 -0.60 30.46 -4.64
CA SER A 304 0.09 30.45 -3.33
C SER A 304 1.61 30.29 -3.36
N SER A 305 2.18 29.36 -4.13
CA SER A 305 3.64 29.19 -4.29
C SER A 305 3.96 28.32 -5.50
N CYS A 306 5.04 28.63 -6.23
CA CYS A 306 5.50 27.84 -7.38
C CYS A 306 6.99 27.51 -7.25
N TYR A 307 7.35 26.24 -7.50
CA TYR A 307 8.74 25.78 -7.45
C TYR A 307 9.08 24.92 -8.66
N PHE A 308 10.38 24.90 -8.97
CA PHE A 308 10.94 24.04 -10.00
C PHE A 308 11.62 22.84 -9.37
N LEU A 309 11.25 21.66 -9.85
CA LEU A 309 12.00 20.44 -9.57
C LEU A 309 13.16 20.38 -10.54
N GLN A 310 14.38 20.48 -10.01
CA GLN A 310 15.59 20.42 -10.83
C GLN A 310 15.63 19.11 -11.63
N ILE A 311 16.08 19.12 -12.87
CA ILE A 311 16.23 17.89 -13.66
C ILE A 311 17.51 17.16 -13.23
N SER A 312 17.43 15.85 -13.02
CA SER A 312 18.65 15.07 -12.79
C SER A 312 19.50 15.02 -14.06
N ALA A 313 20.82 15.23 -13.93
CA ALA A 313 21.74 15.14 -15.07
C ALA A 313 21.65 13.76 -15.78
N SER A 314 21.28 12.70 -15.05
CA SER A 314 21.00 11.37 -15.60
C SER A 314 19.82 11.32 -16.56
N SER A 315 18.77 12.10 -16.30
CA SER A 315 17.56 12.15 -17.15
C SER A 315 17.84 12.80 -18.50
N LEU A 316 18.92 13.58 -18.61
CA LEU A 316 19.30 14.31 -19.81
C LEU A 316 20.45 13.66 -20.61
N LYS A 317 21.04 12.56 -20.12
CA LYS A 317 22.25 11.93 -20.71
C LYS A 317 22.08 11.43 -22.15
N HIS A 318 20.85 11.19 -22.59
CA HIS A 318 20.54 10.71 -23.94
C HIS A 318 20.26 11.83 -24.94
N HIS A 319 20.28 13.09 -24.49
CA HIS A 319 20.03 14.26 -25.33
C HIS A 319 21.34 14.91 -25.80
N SER A 320 21.26 15.72 -26.86
CA SER A 320 22.41 16.45 -27.39
C SER A 320 22.98 17.41 -26.34
N ALA A 321 24.27 17.72 -26.42
CA ALA A 321 24.91 18.67 -25.52
C ALA A 321 24.21 20.04 -25.54
N ASP A 322 23.72 20.46 -26.70
CA ASP A 322 23.01 21.73 -26.88
C ASP A 322 21.63 21.72 -26.22
N PHE A 323 20.91 20.60 -26.27
CA PHE A 323 19.65 20.40 -25.53
C PHE A 323 19.87 20.46 -24.01
N ILE A 324 20.93 19.80 -23.52
CA ILE A 324 21.30 19.80 -22.09
C ILE A 324 21.64 21.22 -21.63
N ASN A 325 22.45 21.96 -22.41
CA ASN A 325 22.89 23.31 -22.09
C ASN A 325 21.73 24.32 -22.12
N SER A 326 20.88 24.25 -23.14
CA SER A 326 19.67 25.08 -23.25
C SER A 326 18.72 24.82 -22.08
N THR A 327 18.44 23.55 -21.77
CA THR A 327 17.59 23.16 -20.63
C THR A 327 18.16 23.66 -19.29
N ASN A 328 19.47 23.53 -19.07
CA ASN A 328 20.12 24.01 -17.84
C ASN A 328 20.08 25.53 -17.71
N SER A 329 20.27 26.27 -18.81
CA SER A 329 20.17 27.73 -18.83
C SER A 329 18.75 28.19 -18.48
N ILE A 330 17.74 27.54 -19.07
CA ILE A 330 16.33 27.83 -18.80
C ILE A 330 15.98 27.53 -17.34
N ILE A 331 16.42 26.38 -16.81
CA ILE A 331 16.24 26.04 -15.40
C ILE A 331 16.85 27.14 -14.52
N GLN A 332 18.07 27.60 -14.79
CA GLN A 332 18.72 28.67 -14.01
C GLN A 332 17.95 30.00 -14.06
N ASN A 333 17.51 30.41 -15.26
CA ASN A 333 16.77 31.66 -15.45
C ASN A 333 15.42 31.62 -14.71
N ILE A 334 14.69 30.53 -14.87
CA ILE A 334 13.41 30.31 -14.21
C ILE A 334 13.60 30.20 -12.68
N SER A 335 14.65 29.52 -12.22
CA SER A 335 15.03 29.38 -10.81
C SER A 335 15.41 30.71 -10.15
N ALA A 336 15.84 31.70 -10.93
CA ALA A 336 16.07 33.06 -10.44
C ALA A 336 14.75 33.82 -10.25
N CYS A 337 13.71 33.46 -11.00
CA CYS A 337 12.37 34.04 -10.89
C CYS A 337 11.48 33.33 -9.87
N PHE A 338 11.72 32.05 -9.61
CA PHE A 338 10.93 31.18 -8.73
C PHE A 338 11.86 30.33 -7.86
N GLY A 339 11.53 30.13 -6.57
CA GLY A 339 12.36 29.30 -5.69
C GLY A 339 12.61 27.88 -6.25
N THR A 340 13.76 27.31 -5.96
CA THR A 340 14.11 25.94 -6.38
C THR A 340 13.99 24.94 -5.24
N ILE A 341 13.57 23.73 -5.58
CA ILE A 341 13.71 22.58 -4.68
C ILE A 341 14.95 21.80 -5.13
N PRO A 342 16.08 21.85 -4.39
CA PRO A 342 17.25 21.07 -4.73
C PRO A 342 16.94 19.57 -4.60
N LEU A 343 17.32 18.78 -5.61
CA LEU A 343 17.14 17.32 -5.62
C LEU A 343 18.05 16.57 -4.62
N SER A 344 18.86 17.27 -3.82
CA SER A 344 19.79 16.60 -2.91
C SER A 344 19.00 15.92 -1.80
N SER A 345 19.08 14.58 -1.77
CA SER A 345 18.25 13.75 -0.88
C SER A 345 18.39 14.17 0.58
N LYS A 346 19.61 14.55 1.03
CA LYS A 346 19.90 14.95 2.42
C LYS A 346 19.07 16.11 2.95
N GLN A 347 18.74 17.12 2.15
CA GLN A 347 17.99 18.30 2.63
C GLN A 347 16.48 18.03 2.73
N ILE A 348 15.92 17.27 1.78
CA ILE A 348 14.52 16.84 1.81
C ILE A 348 14.29 15.79 2.91
N GLU A 349 15.26 14.91 3.16
CA GLU A 349 15.21 13.84 4.16
C GLU A 349 15.08 14.36 5.60
N ILE A 350 15.86 15.37 6.00
CA ILE A 350 15.79 15.96 7.35
C ILE A 350 14.44 16.68 7.56
N SER A 351 14.00 17.42 6.54
CA SER A 351 12.79 18.26 6.56
C SER A 351 11.46 17.51 6.50
N LEU A 352 11.48 16.23 6.09
CA LEU A 352 10.32 15.34 6.09
C LEU A 352 10.12 14.64 7.43
N LEU A 353 11.21 14.45 8.18
CA LEU A 353 11.24 13.75 9.46
C LEU A 353 11.08 14.69 10.65
N GLU A 354 11.51 15.94 10.50
CA GLU A 354 11.33 17.02 11.46
C GLU A 354 10.39 18.05 10.83
N VAL A 355 9.38 18.48 11.57
CA VAL A 355 8.23 19.31 11.18
C VAL A 355 8.44 20.31 10.01
N SER A 356 7.46 20.31 9.10
CA SER A 356 7.15 21.27 8.03
C SER A 356 8.24 21.52 6.96
N LEU A 357 8.26 20.68 5.93
CA LEU A 357 8.88 20.95 4.61
C LEU A 357 8.62 22.37 4.10
N LYS A 358 7.48 22.98 4.47
CA LYS A 358 7.10 24.35 4.13
C LYS A 358 8.09 25.37 4.72
N GLU A 359 8.59 25.16 5.93
CA GLU A 359 9.55 26.08 6.55
C GLU A 359 10.95 25.88 6.00
N VAL A 360 11.39 24.63 5.74
CA VAL A 360 12.76 24.39 5.26
C VAL A 360 12.92 24.70 3.77
N LEU A 361 12.00 24.26 2.90
CA LEU A 361 12.04 24.62 1.47
C LEU A 361 12.00 26.14 1.28
N PHE A 362 11.28 26.87 2.15
CA PHE A 362 11.04 28.29 1.98
C PHE A 362 11.95 29.18 2.85
N SER A 363 12.72 28.61 3.80
CA SER A 363 13.73 29.33 4.59
C SER A 363 14.99 29.67 3.80
N THR A 364 15.28 28.96 2.70
CA THR A 364 16.39 29.30 1.79
C THR A 364 16.14 30.56 0.95
N ILE A 365 14.97 31.19 1.08
CA ILE A 365 14.60 32.43 0.34
C ILE A 365 15.04 33.70 1.09
N ASN A 366 15.52 33.61 2.34
CA ASN A 366 15.96 34.78 3.10
C ASN A 366 17.37 34.63 3.71
N THR A 367 18.40 34.64 2.86
CA THR A 367 19.71 35.19 3.24
C THR A 367 20.33 35.92 2.05
N THR A 368 19.79 37.09 1.74
CA THR A 368 20.52 38.23 1.16
C THR A 368 19.68 39.49 1.40
N LYS A 369 19.62 39.89 2.66
CA LYS A 369 19.53 41.29 3.03
C LYS A 369 20.55 41.51 4.13
N GLU A 370 21.77 41.78 3.71
CA GLU A 370 22.63 42.84 4.23
C GLU A 370 23.54 43.33 3.10
#